data_AF-A0A7W1J1L2-F1
#
_entry.id   AF-A0A7W1J1L2-F1
#
_cell.length_a   1.000
_cell.length_b   1.000
_cell.length_c   1.000
_cell.angle_alpha   90.00
_cell.angle_beta   90.00
_cell.angle_gamma   90.00
#
_symmetry.space_group_name_H-M   'P 1'
#
loop_
_entity.id
_entity.type
_entity.pdbx_description
1 polymer ?
#
loop_
_entity_poly.entity_id
_entity_poly.type
_entity_poly.pdbx_seq_one_letter_code
_entity_poly.pdbx_strand_id
1 'polypeptide(L)'
;MKRSARNHRNGTVLIIVSALSALLVSLALTFLTRVRSDVEEGELQYQLAQARVTLVAACQYIQESSRIGWGADTGREHAEAFGWIDVRDSTLGPRIASAGVVPAAAGSRPADPGGDGAARFPIGVPQRFDLWVHDVPPFAISMRAAYNPVDTAAPDNGRAYLRYPDPQPARALNGWAGTTANPAAGVTAANFAAWCDGKQTPRQATVGRTWFRLVREPTGAVFTVTCGAGGARGFRTWLEVATAGEQALFNNDETFFNTLRANELRLWYRVEWSPATTVIDMNFLREHEEHSYRVSTPTHAGGNPDNGYSGQQMAPNMGGTIQWIQRLRHEPDVW
;
A
#
# COMPACT_ATOMS: atom_id res chain seq x y z
N MET A 1 27.26 -54.76 60.72
CA MET A 1 27.59 -54.66 59.27
C MET A 1 26.38 -54.29 58.40
N LYS A 2 25.83 -53.06 58.46
CA LYS A 2 24.70 -52.63 57.59
C LYS A 2 24.86 -51.26 56.88
N ARG A 3 26.00 -50.55 57.05
CA ARG A 3 26.22 -49.23 56.45
C ARG A 3 26.84 -49.23 55.03
N SER A 4 27.55 -50.29 54.63
CA SER A 4 28.29 -50.31 53.34
C SER A 4 27.41 -50.40 52.09
N ALA A 5 26.32 -51.18 52.14
CA ALA A 5 25.41 -51.36 50.99
C ALA A 5 24.53 -50.12 50.68
N ARG A 6 24.35 -49.22 51.66
CA ARG A 6 23.49 -48.03 51.51
C ARG A 6 24.21 -46.90 50.74
N ASN A 7 25.54 -46.81 50.85
CA ASN A 7 26.35 -45.82 50.12
C ASN A 7 26.50 -46.14 48.62
N HIS A 8 26.59 -47.43 48.26
CA HIS A 8 26.68 -47.85 46.85
C HIS A 8 25.40 -47.53 46.07
N ARG A 9 24.23 -47.77 46.68
CA ARG A 9 22.92 -47.45 46.06
C ARG A 9 22.74 -45.96 45.81
N ASN A 10 23.15 -45.12 46.75
CA ASN A 10 23.06 -43.67 46.59
C ASN A 10 23.96 -43.16 45.45
N GLY A 11 25.16 -43.73 45.28
CA GLY A 11 26.04 -43.41 44.16
C GLY A 11 25.45 -43.82 42.80
N THR A 12 24.88 -45.02 42.69
CA THR A 12 24.23 -45.49 41.44
C THR A 12 23.02 -44.63 41.06
N VAL A 13 22.19 -44.25 42.04
CA VAL A 13 21.02 -43.37 41.79
C VAL A 13 21.48 -42.00 41.28
N LEU A 14 22.56 -41.45 41.84
CA LEU A 14 23.08 -40.14 41.43
C LEU A 14 23.62 -40.15 40.00
N ILE A 15 24.26 -41.25 39.58
CA ILE A 15 24.73 -41.45 38.21
C ILE A 15 23.56 -41.58 37.23
N ILE A 16 22.52 -42.33 37.59
CA ILE A 16 21.33 -42.50 36.73
C ILE A 16 20.59 -41.17 36.56
N VAL A 17 20.41 -40.42 37.65
CA VAL A 17 19.72 -39.13 37.62
C VAL A 17 20.52 -38.10 36.84
N SER A 18 21.86 -38.06 37.00
CA SER A 18 22.70 -37.14 36.21
C SER A 18 22.70 -37.50 34.72
N ALA A 19 22.73 -38.80 34.37
CA ALA A 19 22.64 -39.25 33.00
C ALA A 19 21.27 -38.93 32.36
N LEU A 20 20.17 -39.16 33.08
CA LEU A 20 18.82 -38.81 32.60
C LEU A 20 18.65 -37.29 32.47
N SER A 21 19.18 -36.51 33.42
CA SER A 21 19.14 -35.05 33.36
C SER A 21 19.98 -34.52 32.19
N ALA A 22 21.17 -35.08 31.96
CA ALA A 22 22.01 -34.72 30.81
C ALA A 22 21.34 -35.06 29.48
N LEU A 23 20.65 -36.21 29.38
CA LEU A 23 19.87 -36.59 28.20
C LEU A 23 18.72 -35.61 27.94
N LEU A 24 17.96 -35.23 28.97
CA LEU A 24 16.87 -34.26 28.85
C LEU A 24 17.38 -32.88 28.43
N VAL A 25 18.50 -32.42 29.02
CA VAL A 25 19.14 -31.15 28.64
C VAL A 25 19.63 -31.19 27.20
N SER A 26 20.24 -32.30 26.76
CA SER A 26 20.70 -32.48 25.39
C SER A 26 19.54 -32.44 24.38
N LEU A 27 18.43 -33.09 24.71
CA LEU A 27 17.22 -33.09 23.88
C LEU A 27 16.57 -31.70 23.83
N ALA A 28 16.48 -31.01 24.96
CA ALA A 28 15.97 -29.64 25.04
C ALA A 28 16.85 -28.66 24.24
N LEU A 29 18.18 -28.79 24.33
CA LEU A 29 19.11 -27.96 23.56
C LEU A 29 18.94 -28.19 22.06
N THR A 30 18.84 -29.45 21.64
CA THR A 30 18.62 -29.82 20.23
C THR A 30 17.29 -29.30 19.70
N PHE A 31 16.25 -29.33 20.52
CA PHE A 31 14.96 -28.75 20.18
C PHE A 31 15.06 -27.22 20.01
N LEU A 32 15.70 -26.52 20.96
CA LEU A 32 15.85 -25.07 20.89
C LEU A 32 16.71 -24.61 19.71
N THR A 33 17.79 -25.33 19.39
CA THR A 33 18.61 -25.01 18.21
C THR A 33 17.83 -25.20 16.92
N ARG A 34 17.02 -26.26 16.83
CA ARG A 34 16.15 -26.49 15.67
C ARG A 34 15.08 -25.40 15.53
N VAL A 35 14.37 -25.07 16.61
CA VAL A 35 13.35 -23.98 16.58
C VAL A 35 13.97 -22.66 16.15
N ARG A 36 15.19 -22.35 16.62
CA ARG A 36 15.90 -21.14 16.20
C ARG A 36 16.23 -21.17 14.71
N SER A 37 16.72 -22.30 14.19
CA SER A 37 17.00 -22.48 12.76
C SER A 37 15.74 -22.29 11.92
N ASP A 38 14.61 -22.88 12.33
CA ASP A 38 13.33 -22.75 11.62
C ASP A 38 12.82 -21.29 11.61
N VAL A 39 13.05 -20.54 12.70
CA VAL A 39 12.72 -19.11 12.78
C VAL A 39 13.62 -18.28 11.86
N GLU A 40 14.91 -18.54 11.84
CA GLU A 40 15.88 -17.86 10.97
C GLU A 40 15.56 -18.11 9.48
N GLU A 41 15.21 -19.34 9.11
CA GLU A 41 14.74 -19.68 7.75
C GLU A 41 13.41 -19.01 7.40
N GLY A 42 12.47 -18.98 8.36
CA GLY A 42 11.18 -18.32 8.19
C GLY A 42 11.33 -16.81 7.99
N GLU A 43 12.22 -16.16 8.72
CA GLU A 43 12.45 -14.71 8.61
C GLU A 43 12.88 -14.29 7.20
N LEU A 44 13.78 -15.06 6.56
CA LEU A 44 14.19 -14.80 5.19
C LEU A 44 13.01 -14.90 4.21
N GLN A 45 12.14 -15.89 4.39
CA GLN A 45 10.92 -16.02 3.57
C GLN A 45 9.96 -14.86 3.77
N TYR A 46 9.78 -14.40 5.02
CA TYR A 46 8.97 -13.23 5.32
C TYR A 46 9.53 -11.95 4.69
N GLN A 47 10.83 -11.69 4.80
CA GLN A 47 11.47 -10.53 4.17
C GLN A 47 11.35 -10.57 2.65
N LEU A 48 11.51 -11.74 2.05
CA LEU A 48 11.34 -11.92 0.61
C LEU A 48 9.89 -11.72 0.15
N ALA A 49 8.92 -12.18 0.93
CA ALA A 49 7.50 -11.91 0.67
C ALA A 49 7.19 -10.42 0.81
N GLN A 50 7.69 -9.78 1.87
CA GLN A 50 7.55 -8.34 2.09
C GLN A 50 8.11 -7.53 0.91
N ALA A 51 9.36 -7.78 0.50
CA ALA A 51 9.97 -7.09 -0.63
C ALA A 51 9.19 -7.28 -1.95
N ARG A 52 8.56 -8.45 -2.15
CA ARG A 52 7.71 -8.70 -3.34
C ARG A 52 6.35 -8.00 -3.26
N VAL A 53 5.72 -7.93 -2.09
CA VAL A 53 4.48 -7.17 -1.91
C VAL A 53 4.74 -5.68 -2.10
N THR A 54 5.90 -5.19 -1.66
CA THR A 54 6.33 -3.81 -1.87
C THR A 54 6.46 -3.43 -3.35
N LEU A 55 6.82 -4.37 -4.23
CA LEU A 55 6.79 -4.14 -5.68
C LEU A 55 5.39 -3.81 -6.20
N VAL A 56 4.35 -4.44 -5.64
CA VAL A 56 2.96 -4.16 -6.01
C VAL A 56 2.60 -2.72 -5.62
N ALA A 57 3.02 -2.27 -4.42
CA ALA A 57 2.83 -0.89 -3.98
C ALA A 57 3.55 0.11 -4.91
N ALA A 58 4.77 -0.22 -5.34
CA ALA A 58 5.50 0.60 -6.30
C ALA A 58 4.81 0.68 -7.68
N CYS A 59 4.30 -0.46 -8.19
CA CYS A 59 3.55 -0.49 -9.44
C CYS A 59 2.25 0.32 -9.35
N GLN A 60 1.52 0.19 -8.23
CA GLN A 60 0.32 0.98 -7.96
C GLN A 60 0.67 2.47 -7.89
N TYR A 61 1.78 2.84 -7.25
CA TYR A 61 2.24 4.22 -7.23
C TYR A 61 2.53 4.76 -8.63
N ILE A 62 3.21 3.99 -9.48
CA ILE A 62 3.47 4.37 -10.88
C ILE A 62 2.14 4.59 -11.62
N GLN A 63 1.17 3.67 -11.49
CA GLN A 63 -0.13 3.79 -12.14
C GLN A 63 -0.95 4.98 -11.63
N GLU A 64 -1.05 5.14 -10.31
CA GLU A 64 -1.78 6.21 -9.66
C GLU A 64 -1.17 7.60 -9.92
N SER A 65 0.16 7.67 -10.00
CA SER A 65 0.86 8.93 -10.33
C SER A 65 0.81 9.26 -11.81
N SER A 66 0.49 8.27 -12.66
CA SER A 66 0.19 8.49 -14.07
C SER A 66 -1.22 8.99 -14.33
N ARG A 67 -2.09 8.99 -13.30
CA ARG A 67 -3.51 9.31 -13.46
C ARG A 67 -3.66 10.61 -14.22
N ILE A 68 -4.59 10.55 -15.18
CA ILE A 68 -5.03 11.67 -16.00
C ILE A 68 -5.18 12.88 -15.09
N GLY A 69 -4.26 13.83 -15.26
CA GLY A 69 -4.13 14.94 -14.34
C GLY A 69 -5.47 15.64 -14.18
N TRP A 70 -5.78 15.94 -12.93
CA TRP A 70 -6.85 16.86 -12.61
C TRP A 70 -6.41 18.24 -13.10
N GLY A 71 -6.73 18.54 -14.35
CA GLY A 71 -6.62 19.90 -14.88
C GLY A 71 -7.44 20.83 -13.98
N ALA A 72 -6.94 22.04 -13.79
CA ALA A 72 -7.69 23.09 -13.12
C ALA A 72 -9.10 23.18 -13.70
N ASP A 73 -10.11 23.18 -12.83
CA ASP A 73 -11.51 23.36 -13.22
C ASP A 73 -11.66 24.75 -13.85
N THR A 74 -11.48 24.81 -15.16
CA THR A 74 -11.50 26.06 -15.95
C THR A 74 -12.84 26.24 -16.65
N GLY A 75 -13.87 25.48 -16.24
CA GLY A 75 -15.24 25.59 -16.79
C GLY A 75 -15.37 25.17 -18.26
N ARG A 76 -14.34 24.55 -18.82
CA ARG A 76 -14.35 23.82 -20.09
C ARG A 76 -14.01 22.38 -19.76
N GLU A 77 -14.60 21.46 -20.51
CA GLU A 77 -14.39 20.01 -20.44
C GLU A 77 -13.01 19.67 -19.89
N HIS A 78 -12.96 18.88 -18.81
CA HIS A 78 -11.71 18.48 -18.15
C HIS A 78 -10.69 18.09 -19.21
N ALA A 79 -9.67 18.93 -19.40
CA ALA A 79 -8.60 18.63 -20.34
C ALA A 79 -7.87 17.39 -19.78
N GLU A 80 -8.09 16.24 -20.42
CA GLU A 80 -7.39 14.98 -20.13
C GLU A 80 -5.90 15.30 -19.93
N ALA A 81 -5.36 15.15 -18.72
CA ALA A 81 -3.90 15.27 -18.58
C ALA A 81 -3.23 13.92 -18.84
N PHE A 82 -2.00 14.04 -19.30
CA PHE A 82 -1.27 13.02 -20.03
C PHE A 82 -0.46 12.19 -19.05
N GLY A 83 -0.55 10.85 -19.12
CA GLY A 83 0.19 9.93 -18.26
C GLY A 83 1.71 10.04 -18.40
N TRP A 84 2.47 8.97 -18.14
CA TRP A 84 3.94 9.07 -18.24
C TRP A 84 4.43 9.32 -19.68
N ILE A 85 3.62 8.95 -20.67
CA ILE A 85 3.77 9.31 -22.09
C ILE A 85 2.43 9.87 -22.59
N ASP A 86 2.46 10.98 -23.31
CA ASP A 86 1.30 11.53 -24.02
C ASP A 86 1.01 10.69 -25.27
N VAL A 87 -0.19 10.13 -25.37
CA VAL A 87 -0.60 9.21 -26.44
C VAL A 87 -0.70 9.91 -27.81
N ARG A 88 -0.86 11.24 -27.83
CA ARG A 88 -1.13 11.99 -29.07
C ARG A 88 0.14 12.43 -29.78
N ASP A 89 1.21 12.71 -29.03
CA ASP A 89 2.48 13.22 -29.57
C ASP A 89 3.72 12.45 -29.09
N SER A 90 3.54 11.40 -28.29
CA SER A 90 4.62 10.55 -27.75
C SER A 90 5.63 11.30 -26.87
N THR A 91 5.29 12.49 -26.39
CA THR A 91 6.17 13.25 -25.49
C THR A 91 6.09 12.77 -24.05
N LEU A 92 7.13 13.06 -23.27
CA LEU A 92 7.23 12.65 -21.88
C LEU A 92 6.30 13.48 -21.00
N GLY A 93 5.43 12.81 -20.24
CA GLY A 93 4.57 13.42 -19.22
C GLY A 93 5.15 13.31 -17.80
N PRO A 94 4.39 13.66 -16.74
CA PRO A 94 3.04 14.21 -16.81
C PRO A 94 3.06 15.70 -17.16
N ARG A 95 2.34 16.09 -18.22
CA ARG A 95 2.20 17.51 -18.59
C ARG A 95 1.17 18.16 -17.68
N ILE A 96 1.54 19.27 -17.06
CA ILE A 96 0.55 20.19 -16.49
C ILE A 96 0.01 21.06 -17.63
N ALA A 97 -1.30 21.10 -17.83
CA ALA A 97 -1.91 22.03 -18.78
C ALA A 97 -1.61 23.45 -18.31
N SER A 98 -0.63 24.10 -18.95
CA SER A 98 -0.32 25.53 -18.85
C SER A 98 -0.25 26.14 -17.44
N ALA A 99 0.96 26.27 -16.90
CA ALA A 99 1.51 27.44 -16.18
C ALA A 99 0.62 28.27 -15.21
N GLY A 100 -0.46 27.71 -14.66
CA GLY A 100 -1.27 28.31 -13.61
C GLY A 100 -1.21 27.39 -12.40
N VAL A 101 -0.38 27.74 -11.43
CA VAL A 101 -0.31 27.05 -10.14
C VAL A 101 -1.69 27.11 -9.51
N VAL A 102 -2.45 26.01 -9.58
CA VAL A 102 -3.58 25.81 -8.69
C VAL A 102 -2.98 25.37 -7.36
N PRO A 103 -3.10 26.17 -6.29
CA PRO A 103 -2.66 25.73 -4.97
C PRO A 103 -3.46 24.49 -4.60
N ALA A 104 -2.77 23.40 -4.31
CA ALA A 104 -3.41 22.18 -3.82
C ALA A 104 -4.15 22.50 -2.52
N ALA A 105 -5.38 22.00 -2.37
CA ALA A 105 -6.09 22.10 -1.11
C ALA A 105 -5.25 21.45 -0.01
N ALA A 106 -5.00 22.21 1.07
CA ALA A 106 -4.20 21.78 2.20
C ALA A 106 -4.71 20.43 2.74
N GLY A 107 -3.81 19.43 2.82
CA GLY A 107 -4.09 18.12 3.43
C GLY A 107 -3.94 16.89 2.52
N SER A 108 -3.78 17.06 1.20
CA SER A 108 -3.62 15.94 0.27
C SER A 108 -2.17 15.77 -0.20
N ARG A 109 -1.39 14.89 0.46
CA ARG A 109 -0.01 14.50 0.06
C ARG A 109 1.00 15.69 0.07
N PRO A 110 2.32 15.44 -0.06
CA PRO A 110 3.36 16.39 0.36
C PRO A 110 3.13 17.78 -0.23
N ALA A 111 3.01 18.77 0.65
CA ALA A 111 2.75 20.16 0.31
C ALA A 111 3.96 20.80 -0.40
N ASP A 112 3.66 21.46 -1.54
CA ASP A 112 4.21 22.70 -2.13
C ASP A 112 5.70 22.80 -2.54
N PRO A 113 6.10 23.69 -3.50
CA PRO A 113 5.33 24.70 -4.26
C PRO A 113 5.44 24.55 -5.80
N GLY A 114 4.38 24.90 -6.55
CA GLY A 114 4.48 25.48 -7.90
C GLY A 114 5.38 24.82 -8.97
N GLY A 115 5.51 23.49 -8.98
CA GLY A 115 6.32 22.77 -9.96
C GLY A 115 5.49 22.04 -11.02
N ASP A 116 5.99 22.05 -12.25
CA ASP A 116 5.54 21.17 -13.33
C ASP A 116 5.65 19.68 -12.96
N GLY A 117 5.01 18.79 -13.72
CA GLY A 117 5.08 17.35 -13.48
C GLY A 117 6.51 16.78 -13.51
N ALA A 118 7.45 17.50 -14.11
CA ALA A 118 8.89 17.17 -14.11
C ALA A 118 9.55 17.40 -12.74
N ALA A 119 9.09 18.38 -11.94
CA ALA A 119 9.51 18.57 -10.55
C ALA A 119 8.97 17.47 -9.61
N ARG A 120 7.85 16.80 -9.96
CA ARG A 120 7.21 15.78 -9.12
C ARG A 120 7.91 14.41 -9.18
N PHE A 121 8.48 14.07 -10.33
CA PHE A 121 9.29 12.86 -10.50
C PHE A 121 10.34 13.04 -11.62
N PRO A 122 11.52 13.60 -11.30
CA PRO A 122 12.52 13.91 -12.30
C PRO A 122 13.09 12.64 -12.93
N ILE A 123 13.36 12.70 -14.24
CA ILE A 123 14.04 11.63 -14.96
C ILE A 123 15.45 11.46 -14.39
N GLY A 124 15.83 10.22 -14.07
CA GLY A 124 17.14 9.86 -13.55
C GLY A 124 17.37 10.20 -12.08
N VAL A 125 16.40 10.81 -11.38
CA VAL A 125 16.53 11.14 -9.95
C VAL A 125 15.80 10.11 -9.10
N PRO A 126 16.51 9.36 -8.24
CA PRO A 126 15.87 8.42 -7.32
C PRO A 126 14.96 9.10 -6.31
N GLN A 127 13.75 8.58 -6.18
CA GLN A 127 12.80 8.95 -5.13
C GLN A 127 12.58 7.77 -4.20
N ARG A 128 12.45 8.06 -2.90
CA ARG A 128 12.38 7.07 -1.83
C ARG A 128 11.03 7.12 -1.14
N PHE A 129 10.48 5.95 -0.87
CA PHE A 129 9.17 5.78 -0.24
C PHE A 129 9.29 4.73 0.87
N ASP A 130 9.37 5.20 2.11
CA ASP A 130 9.27 4.35 3.29
C ASP A 130 7.79 3.98 3.50
N LEU A 131 7.52 2.69 3.70
CA LEU A 131 6.17 2.15 3.78
C LEU A 131 5.85 1.78 5.23
N TRP A 132 4.79 2.40 5.75
CA TRP A 132 4.18 2.03 7.02
C TRP A 132 2.67 2.08 6.91
N VAL A 133 2.00 1.41 7.85
CA VAL A 133 0.54 1.42 7.93
C VAL A 133 0.14 2.49 8.93
N HIS A 134 -0.76 3.40 8.53
CA HIS A 134 -1.39 4.32 9.47
C HIS A 134 -2.26 3.57 10.48
N ASP A 135 -2.36 4.09 11.70
CA ASP A 135 -3.23 3.50 12.73
C ASP A 135 -4.69 3.46 12.25
N VAL A 136 -5.14 4.55 11.61
CA VAL A 136 -6.40 4.63 10.85
C VAL A 136 -6.13 5.37 9.53
N PRO A 137 -6.27 4.73 8.37
CA PRO A 137 -6.04 5.40 7.09
C PRO A 137 -7.11 6.48 6.80
N PRO A 138 -6.80 7.46 5.95
CA PRO A 138 -7.79 8.36 5.35
C PRO A 138 -9.01 7.60 4.82
N PHE A 139 -10.21 8.11 5.06
CA PHE A 139 -11.46 7.53 4.59
C PHE A 139 -11.70 6.08 5.05
N ALA A 140 -11.10 5.65 6.16
CA ALA A 140 -11.26 4.29 6.67
C ALA A 140 -12.74 3.98 6.94
N ILE A 141 -13.21 2.87 6.38
CA ILE A 141 -14.53 2.31 6.63
C ILE A 141 -14.44 1.14 7.63
N SER A 142 -15.49 0.97 8.42
CA SER A 142 -15.65 -0.18 9.31
C SER A 142 -15.87 -1.44 8.49
N MET A 143 -15.05 -2.47 8.73
CA MET A 143 -15.27 -3.82 8.18
C MET A 143 -16.42 -4.56 8.86
N ARG A 144 -16.95 -4.03 9.96
CA ARG A 144 -18.14 -4.58 10.63
C ARG A 144 -19.37 -3.87 10.07
N ALA A 145 -20.17 -4.63 9.32
CA ALA A 145 -21.56 -4.28 9.06
C ALA A 145 -22.34 -4.45 10.37
N ALA A 146 -22.97 -3.38 10.84
CA ALA A 146 -23.77 -3.40 12.05
C ALA A 146 -25.24 -3.31 11.66
N TYR A 147 -26.07 -4.21 12.21
CA TYR A 147 -27.52 -4.10 12.03
C TYR A 147 -28.00 -2.76 12.57
N ASN A 148 -28.88 -2.09 11.84
CA ASN A 148 -29.55 -0.88 12.32
C ASN A 148 -30.59 -1.28 13.39
N PRO A 149 -30.36 -1.01 14.68
CA PRO A 149 -31.27 -1.46 15.73
C PRO A 149 -32.62 -0.74 15.63
N VAL A 150 -33.71 -1.49 15.79
CA VAL A 150 -35.05 -0.92 15.90
C VAL A 150 -35.21 -0.33 17.30
N ASP A 151 -35.33 0.99 17.39
CA ASP A 151 -35.64 1.69 18.63
C ASP A 151 -37.10 2.17 18.60
N THR A 152 -37.95 1.54 19.40
CA THR A 152 -39.37 1.87 19.52
C THR A 152 -39.64 3.12 20.33
N ALA A 153 -38.65 3.64 21.08
CA ALA A 153 -38.74 4.91 21.79
C ALA A 153 -38.32 6.10 20.90
N ALA A 154 -37.81 5.85 19.70
CA ALA A 154 -37.36 6.89 18.78
C ALA A 154 -38.54 7.58 18.04
N PRO A 155 -38.38 8.84 17.61
CA PRO A 155 -39.46 9.66 17.04
C PRO A 155 -40.09 9.11 15.75
N ASP A 156 -39.37 8.25 15.04
CA ASP A 156 -39.77 7.55 13.80
C ASP A 156 -40.46 6.19 14.08
N ASN A 157 -40.78 5.92 15.35
CA ASN A 157 -41.67 4.83 15.79
C ASN A 157 -41.15 3.43 15.41
N GLY A 158 -39.86 3.19 15.60
CA GLY A 158 -39.22 1.89 15.31
C GLY A 158 -38.98 1.60 13.83
N ARG A 159 -39.20 2.57 12.93
CA ARG A 159 -38.85 2.41 11.52
C ARG A 159 -37.35 2.62 11.33
N ALA A 160 -36.59 1.54 11.14
CA ALA A 160 -35.13 1.55 10.99
C ALA A 160 -34.66 2.10 9.62
N TYR A 161 -35.19 3.23 9.15
CA TYR A 161 -34.71 3.87 7.92
C TYR A 161 -33.29 4.37 8.11
N LEU A 162 -32.31 3.68 7.49
CA LEU A 162 -30.94 4.15 7.22
C LEU A 162 -30.33 5.08 8.28
N ARG A 163 -30.49 4.78 9.58
CA ARG A 163 -29.96 5.63 10.67
C ARG A 163 -28.44 5.52 10.75
N TYR A 164 -27.93 4.33 10.48
CA TYR A 164 -26.52 4.01 10.32
C TYR A 164 -26.33 3.30 8.99
N PRO A 165 -26.39 4.00 7.84
CA PRO A 165 -26.25 3.36 6.54
C PRO A 165 -24.83 2.82 6.42
N ASP A 166 -24.70 1.52 6.12
CA ASP A 166 -23.40 0.97 5.79
C ASP A 166 -22.96 1.46 4.40
N PRO A 167 -21.65 1.67 4.18
CA PRO A 167 -20.55 1.51 5.14
C PRO A 167 -20.37 2.71 6.09
N GLN A 168 -20.16 2.44 7.38
CA GLN A 168 -19.83 3.45 8.39
C GLN A 168 -18.32 3.72 8.47
N PRO A 169 -17.86 4.91 8.89
CA PRO A 169 -16.45 5.16 9.21
C PRO A 169 -15.90 4.19 10.26
N ALA A 170 -14.59 3.93 10.21
CA ALA A 170 -13.93 3.11 11.22
C ALA A 170 -14.12 3.71 12.63
N ARG A 171 -14.52 2.87 13.61
CA ARG A 171 -14.98 3.27 14.95
C ARG A 171 -14.07 4.26 15.69
N ALA A 172 -12.76 4.21 15.46
CA ALA A 172 -11.79 5.12 16.09
C ALA A 172 -11.92 6.58 15.66
N LEU A 173 -12.55 6.85 14.50
CA LEU A 173 -12.84 8.18 13.96
C LEU A 173 -14.33 8.38 13.66
N ASN A 174 -15.20 7.50 14.17
CA ASN A 174 -16.64 7.61 13.94
C ASN A 174 -17.28 8.65 14.85
N GLY A 175 -16.89 9.92 14.67
CA GLY A 175 -17.60 11.06 15.25
C GLY A 175 -19.01 11.21 14.69
N TRP A 176 -19.38 10.45 13.63
CA TRP A 176 -20.72 10.44 13.03
C TRP A 176 -21.71 9.57 13.79
N ALA A 177 -21.25 8.71 14.70
CA ALA A 177 -22.12 7.91 15.54
C ALA A 177 -22.92 8.84 16.48
N GLY A 178 -24.03 9.36 15.97
CA GLY A 178 -25.00 10.10 16.75
C GLY A 178 -25.67 9.20 17.79
N THR A 179 -26.59 9.77 18.55
CA THR A 179 -27.36 9.00 19.54
C THR A 179 -28.51 8.26 18.84
N THR A 180 -29.13 7.31 19.52
CA THR A 180 -30.35 6.65 18.99
C THR A 180 -31.47 7.67 18.70
N ALA A 181 -31.54 8.75 19.48
CA ALA A 181 -32.50 9.85 19.32
C ALA A 181 -32.15 10.84 18.19
N ASN A 182 -30.86 11.00 17.87
CA ASN A 182 -30.39 11.85 16.77
C ASN A 182 -29.17 11.22 16.08
N PRO A 183 -29.38 10.32 15.11
CA PRO A 183 -28.30 9.56 14.47
C PRO A 183 -27.37 10.45 13.64
N ALA A 184 -27.86 11.60 13.16
CA ALA A 184 -27.07 12.57 12.40
C ALA A 184 -26.34 13.61 13.27
N ALA A 185 -26.51 13.60 14.60
CA ALA A 185 -25.89 14.58 15.51
C ALA A 185 -24.36 14.67 15.36
N GLY A 186 -23.73 13.56 14.96
CA GLY A 186 -22.30 13.46 14.76
C GLY A 186 -21.81 13.90 13.37
N VAL A 187 -22.70 14.13 12.41
CA VAL A 187 -22.34 14.49 11.03
C VAL A 187 -22.06 15.99 10.96
N THR A 188 -20.85 16.37 11.40
CA THR A 188 -20.35 17.74 11.36
C THR A 188 -19.22 17.88 10.34
N ALA A 189 -18.99 19.08 9.82
CA ALA A 189 -17.86 19.36 8.94
C ALA A 189 -16.51 18.97 9.57
N ALA A 190 -16.37 19.16 10.89
CA ALA A 190 -15.17 18.78 11.64
C ALA A 190 -14.96 17.26 11.68
N ASN A 191 -16.02 16.48 11.91
CA ASN A 191 -15.91 15.02 11.94
C ASN A 191 -15.71 14.43 10.53
N PHE A 192 -16.28 15.07 9.50
CA PHE A 192 -16.00 14.72 8.11
C PHE A 192 -14.52 14.98 7.78
N ALA A 193 -13.99 16.17 8.12
CA ALA A 193 -12.57 16.48 7.95
C ALA A 193 -11.65 15.49 8.69
N ALA A 194 -11.97 15.15 9.95
CA ALA A 194 -11.20 14.16 10.70
C ALA A 194 -11.21 12.76 10.06
N TRP A 195 -12.32 12.37 9.40
CA TRP A 195 -12.39 11.12 8.65
C TRP A 195 -11.58 11.17 7.35
N CYS A 196 -11.60 12.31 6.64
CA CYS A 196 -10.76 12.55 5.47
C CYS A 196 -9.26 12.48 5.83
N ASP A 197 -8.87 13.06 6.96
CA ASP A 197 -7.46 13.10 7.39
C ASP A 197 -6.96 11.76 7.91
N GLY A 198 -7.83 10.98 8.57
CA GLY A 198 -7.45 9.75 9.25
C GLY A 198 -6.62 9.99 10.51
N LYS A 199 -6.04 8.92 11.05
CA LYS A 199 -5.06 8.97 12.14
C LYS A 199 -3.70 8.57 11.57
N GLN A 200 -2.97 9.58 11.11
CA GLN A 200 -1.73 9.41 10.35
C GLN A 200 -0.54 8.84 11.15
N THR A 201 -0.68 8.68 12.48
CA THR A 201 0.34 8.06 13.32
C THR A 201 0.70 6.66 12.80
N PRO A 202 1.98 6.37 12.54
CA PRO A 202 2.40 5.06 12.08
C PRO A 202 2.12 3.97 13.13
N ARG A 203 1.63 2.82 12.67
CA ARG A 203 1.57 1.61 13.49
C ARG A 203 3.01 1.15 13.73
N GLN A 204 3.47 1.23 14.98
CA GLN A 204 4.87 1.05 15.35
C GLN A 204 5.50 -0.26 14.83
N ALA A 205 4.73 -1.36 14.81
CA ALA A 205 5.20 -2.65 14.29
C ALA A 205 5.57 -2.65 12.80
N THR A 206 5.08 -1.68 12.04
CA THR A 206 5.25 -1.57 10.57
C THR A 206 6.34 -0.59 10.14
N VAL A 207 6.80 0.28 11.05
CA VAL A 207 7.81 1.30 10.74
C VAL A 207 9.16 0.63 10.44
N GLY A 208 9.83 1.05 9.37
CA GLY A 208 11.16 0.54 9.01
C GLY A 208 11.18 -0.93 8.61
N ARG A 209 10.04 -1.48 8.19
CA ARG A 209 9.92 -2.87 7.72
C ARG A 209 10.15 -2.99 6.22
N THR A 210 9.62 -2.05 5.45
CA THR A 210 9.61 -2.11 3.99
C THR A 210 9.71 -0.73 3.40
N TRP A 211 10.36 -0.63 2.25
CA TRP A 211 10.43 0.60 1.48
C TRP A 211 10.61 0.27 0.00
N PHE A 212 10.33 1.24 -0.86
CA PHE A 212 10.76 1.16 -2.25
C PHE A 212 11.40 2.45 -2.71
N ARG A 213 12.26 2.32 -3.72
CA ARG A 213 12.76 3.43 -4.51
C ARG A 213 12.29 3.29 -5.93
N LEU A 214 12.08 4.44 -6.55
CA LEU A 214 11.77 4.55 -7.96
C LEU A 214 12.79 5.48 -8.60
N VAL A 215 13.29 5.06 -9.76
CA VAL A 215 14.00 5.92 -10.70
C VAL A 215 13.27 5.82 -12.02
N ARG A 216 12.95 6.97 -12.61
CA ARG A 216 12.39 7.03 -13.95
C ARG A 216 13.55 7.07 -14.95
N GLU A 217 13.54 6.16 -15.91
CA GLU A 217 14.58 6.11 -16.93
C GLU A 217 14.41 7.21 -17.99
N PRO A 218 15.48 7.54 -18.75
CA PRO A 218 15.42 8.52 -19.85
C PRO A 218 14.38 8.22 -20.93
N THR A 219 14.01 6.95 -21.11
CA THR A 219 12.95 6.51 -22.03
C THR A 219 11.54 6.89 -21.58
N GLY A 220 11.38 7.32 -20.32
CA GLY A 220 10.22 8.05 -19.83
C GLY A 220 9.01 7.24 -19.39
N ALA A 221 8.84 6.00 -19.84
CA ALA A 221 7.82 5.08 -19.30
C ALA A 221 8.40 3.83 -18.63
N VAL A 222 9.72 3.74 -18.54
CA VAL A 222 10.42 2.66 -17.85
C VAL A 222 10.93 3.16 -16.51
N PHE A 223 10.77 2.33 -15.49
CA PHE A 223 11.13 2.62 -14.12
C PHE A 223 12.02 1.52 -13.56
N THR A 224 13.11 1.92 -12.91
CA THR A 224 13.88 1.05 -12.04
C THR A 224 13.27 1.12 -10.66
N VAL A 225 12.79 -0.02 -10.16
CA VAL A 225 12.16 -0.16 -8.87
C VAL A 225 13.08 -0.96 -7.96
N THR A 226 13.49 -0.39 -6.84
CA THR A 226 14.20 -1.15 -5.80
C THR A 226 13.29 -1.34 -4.61
N CYS A 227 13.06 -2.59 -4.23
CA CYS A 227 12.24 -2.94 -3.07
C CYS A 227 13.15 -3.47 -1.97
N GLY A 228 12.99 -2.92 -0.77
CA GLY A 228 13.72 -3.33 0.42
C GLY A 228 12.80 -3.84 1.50
N ALA A 229 13.27 -4.86 2.23
CA ALA A 229 12.66 -5.37 3.45
C ALA A 229 13.67 -5.25 4.59
N GLY A 230 13.75 -4.07 5.20
CA GLY A 230 14.70 -3.77 6.25
C GLY A 230 14.75 -2.30 6.65
N GLY A 231 15.67 -2.03 7.56
CA GLY A 231 15.75 -0.75 8.26
C GLY A 231 16.52 0.34 7.55
N ALA A 232 17.10 0.12 6.36
CA ALA A 232 17.86 1.16 5.66
C ALA A 232 16.95 2.23 5.02
N ARG A 233 15.63 2.01 5.02
CA ARG A 233 14.58 2.93 4.53
C ARG A 233 14.71 3.37 3.07
N GLY A 234 15.62 2.78 2.30
CA GLY A 234 15.91 3.12 0.91
C GLY A 234 17.11 4.03 0.72
N PHE A 235 17.95 4.22 1.73
CA PHE A 235 19.23 4.87 1.54
C PHE A 235 20.25 3.89 0.97
N ARG A 236 20.95 4.29 -0.09
CA ARG A 236 22.02 3.48 -0.69
C ARG A 236 23.31 3.60 0.10
N THR A 237 23.67 4.78 0.58
CA THR A 237 24.95 5.02 1.29
C THR A 237 24.76 5.95 2.46
N TRP A 238 25.72 5.94 3.39
CA TRP A 238 25.73 6.90 4.49
C TRP A 238 25.84 8.35 4.02
N LEU A 239 26.57 8.58 2.91
CA LEU A 239 26.63 9.90 2.28
C LEU A 239 25.25 10.42 1.86
N GLU A 240 24.38 9.53 1.36
CA GLU A 240 23.01 9.88 1.01
C GLU A 240 22.19 10.28 2.25
N VAL A 241 22.35 9.55 3.36
CA VAL A 241 21.75 9.88 4.67
C VAL A 241 22.20 11.26 5.13
N ALA A 242 23.52 11.51 5.06
CA ALA A 242 24.10 12.76 5.50
C ALA A 242 23.66 13.95 4.63
N THR A 243 23.58 13.75 3.32
CA THR A 243 23.11 14.76 2.36
C THR A 243 21.64 15.11 2.58
N ALA A 244 20.82 14.11 2.95
CA ALA A 244 19.41 14.32 3.29
C ALA A 244 19.20 14.94 4.69
N GLY A 245 20.23 15.00 5.54
CA GLY A 245 20.09 15.48 6.92
C GLY A 245 19.32 14.51 7.85
N GLU A 246 19.21 13.24 7.48
CA GLU A 246 18.41 12.22 8.17
C GLU A 246 19.23 11.31 9.11
N GLN A 247 20.44 11.73 9.51
CA GLN A 247 21.34 10.93 10.35
C GLN A 247 20.71 10.49 11.67
N ALA A 248 19.80 11.30 12.23
CA ALA A 248 19.10 11.00 13.47
C ALA A 248 18.25 9.71 13.40
N LEU A 249 17.78 9.31 12.20
CA LEU A 249 17.06 8.05 12.01
C LEU A 249 17.92 6.82 12.31
N PHE A 250 19.23 6.98 12.21
CA PHE A 250 20.24 5.93 12.37
C PHE A 250 21.16 6.19 13.56
N ASN A 251 20.64 6.88 14.59
CA ASN A 251 21.39 7.22 15.80
C ASN A 251 22.69 8.02 15.53
N ASN A 252 22.77 8.71 14.39
CA ASN A 252 23.97 9.40 13.91
C ASN A 252 25.21 8.48 13.77
N ASP A 253 25.01 7.17 13.58
CA ASP A 253 26.09 6.18 13.48
C ASP A 253 26.08 5.46 12.12
N GLU A 254 27.17 5.66 11.37
CA GLU A 254 27.40 5.01 10.08
C GLU A 254 27.52 3.49 10.19
N THR A 255 28.12 2.98 11.28
CA THR A 255 28.31 1.54 11.51
C THR A 255 26.96 0.86 11.69
N PHE A 256 26.07 1.50 12.45
CA PHE A 256 24.71 1.05 12.65
C PHE A 256 23.94 1.01 11.33
N PHE A 257 24.02 2.08 10.52
CA PHE A 257 23.40 2.10 9.19
C PHE A 257 23.92 0.97 8.29
N ASN A 258 25.24 0.78 8.22
CA ASN A 258 25.85 -0.27 7.39
C ASN A 258 25.44 -1.67 7.85
N THR A 259 25.25 -1.89 9.16
CA THR A 259 24.72 -3.14 9.71
C THR A 259 23.28 -3.38 9.26
N LEU A 260 22.41 -2.37 9.36
CA LEU A 260 21.02 -2.47 8.87
C LEU A 260 20.96 -2.77 7.37
N ARG A 261 21.78 -2.07 6.58
CA ARG A 261 21.84 -2.25 5.12
C ARG A 261 22.38 -3.62 4.71
N ALA A 262 23.33 -4.17 5.46
CA ALA A 262 23.89 -5.49 5.21
C ALA A 262 22.90 -6.62 5.51
N ASN A 263 22.09 -6.46 6.57
CA ASN A 263 21.08 -7.44 6.97
C ASN A 263 19.78 -7.35 6.15
N GLU A 264 19.65 -6.33 5.30
CA GLU A 264 18.44 -6.09 4.55
C GLU A 264 18.41 -6.84 3.21
N LEU A 265 17.27 -7.48 2.94
CA LEU A 265 16.97 -8.07 1.65
C LEU A 265 16.51 -6.99 0.65
N ARG A 266 17.24 -6.90 -0.47
CA ARG A 266 16.95 -5.97 -1.57
C ARG A 266 16.67 -6.72 -2.86
N LEU A 267 15.64 -6.29 -3.57
CA LEU A 267 15.25 -6.82 -4.87
C LEU A 267 15.11 -5.66 -5.86
N TRP A 268 15.67 -5.84 -7.05
CA TRP A 268 15.67 -4.83 -8.10
C TRP A 268 14.82 -5.30 -9.27
N TYR A 269 14.02 -4.39 -9.80
CA TYR A 269 13.13 -4.62 -10.92
C TYR A 269 13.24 -3.48 -11.91
N ARG A 270 12.97 -3.80 -13.17
CA ARG A 270 12.69 -2.83 -14.20
C ARG A 270 11.24 -3.05 -14.62
N VAL A 271 10.49 -1.97 -14.78
CA VAL A 271 9.05 -2.00 -15.00
C VAL A 271 8.70 -1.02 -16.10
N GLU A 272 7.92 -1.44 -17.09
CA GLU A 272 7.38 -0.53 -18.11
C GLU A 272 5.90 -0.26 -17.85
N TRP A 273 5.57 1.02 -17.80
CA TRP A 273 4.21 1.51 -17.85
C TRP A 273 3.80 1.73 -19.31
N SER A 274 2.56 1.39 -19.64
CA SER A 274 1.98 1.62 -20.95
C SER A 274 0.68 2.39 -20.83
N PRO A 275 0.43 3.37 -21.72
CA PRO A 275 -0.84 4.07 -21.77
C PRO A 275 -1.96 3.21 -22.37
N ALA A 276 -1.68 1.97 -22.80
CA ALA A 276 -2.61 1.10 -23.50
C ALA A 276 -3.97 1.04 -22.79
N THR A 277 -5.02 1.46 -23.49
CA THR A 277 -6.40 1.32 -23.05
C THR A 277 -6.79 -0.15 -23.11
N THR A 278 -7.43 -0.65 -22.05
CA THR A 278 -8.02 -1.98 -22.15
C THR A 278 -9.30 -1.82 -22.97
N VAL A 279 -9.45 -2.64 -24.00
CA VAL A 279 -10.73 -2.82 -24.66
C VAL A 279 -11.42 -3.95 -23.92
N ILE A 280 -12.49 -3.62 -23.19
CA ILE A 280 -13.47 -4.64 -22.81
C ILE A 280 -14.36 -4.77 -24.03
N ASP A 281 -14.02 -5.71 -24.92
CA ASP A 281 -14.92 -6.05 -26.01
C ASP A 281 -16.17 -6.66 -25.38
N MET A 282 -17.23 -5.86 -25.30
CA MET A 282 -18.56 -6.41 -25.09
C MET A 282 -18.93 -7.11 -26.40
N ASN A 283 -18.79 -8.43 -26.41
CA ASN A 283 -19.51 -9.25 -27.36
C ASN A 283 -20.99 -8.96 -27.14
N PHE A 284 -21.57 -8.09 -27.97
CA PHE A 284 -23.00 -7.98 -28.14
C PHE A 284 -23.48 -9.34 -28.68
N LEU A 285 -23.81 -10.27 -27.79
CA LEU A 285 -24.68 -11.38 -28.11
C LEU A 285 -26.06 -10.77 -28.35
N ARG A 286 -26.25 -10.26 -29.57
CA ARG A 286 -27.57 -9.89 -30.09
C ARG A 286 -28.27 -11.21 -30.42
N GLU A 287 -28.75 -11.90 -29.40
CA GLU A 287 -29.67 -13.01 -29.59
C GLU A 287 -30.94 -12.46 -30.25
N HIS A 288 -31.08 -12.73 -31.55
CA HIS A 288 -32.32 -12.57 -32.29
C HIS A 288 -33.27 -13.71 -31.88
N GLU A 289 -33.81 -13.66 -30.67
CA GLU A 289 -35.00 -14.45 -30.30
C GLU A 289 -36.06 -13.53 -29.69
N GLU A 290 -37.24 -13.57 -30.28
CA GLU A 290 -38.23 -12.49 -30.36
C GLU A 290 -38.94 -12.10 -29.04
N HIS A 291 -38.60 -12.64 -27.87
CA HIS A 291 -39.47 -12.49 -26.67
C HIS A 291 -38.81 -12.28 -25.30
N SER A 292 -37.57 -11.78 -25.22
CA SER A 292 -36.90 -11.54 -23.92
C SER A 292 -36.44 -10.09 -23.75
N TYR A 293 -37.27 -9.21 -23.17
CA TYR A 293 -36.89 -7.82 -22.85
C TYR A 293 -35.97 -7.73 -21.61
N ARG A 294 -34.77 -8.32 -21.67
CA ARG A 294 -33.72 -8.06 -20.68
C ARG A 294 -32.55 -7.36 -21.35
N VAL A 295 -32.68 -6.05 -21.51
CA VAL A 295 -31.52 -5.18 -21.69
C VAL A 295 -30.92 -4.96 -20.30
N SER A 296 -29.91 -5.75 -19.93
CA SER A 296 -29.08 -5.39 -18.77
C SER A 296 -28.02 -4.40 -19.25
N THR A 297 -28.34 -3.11 -19.21
CA THR A 297 -27.28 -2.10 -19.22
C THR A 297 -26.55 -2.18 -17.88
N PRO A 298 -25.21 -2.27 -17.85
CA PRO A 298 -24.46 -1.99 -16.63
C PRO A 298 -24.87 -0.59 -16.13
N THR A 299 -24.93 -0.41 -14.82
CA THR A 299 -25.33 0.85 -14.15
C THR A 299 -24.48 2.09 -14.51
N HIS A 300 -23.47 1.93 -15.37
CA HIS A 300 -22.57 2.99 -15.83
C HIS A 300 -22.53 3.15 -17.37
N ALA A 301 -23.50 2.59 -18.09
CA ALA A 301 -23.63 2.82 -19.54
C ALA A 301 -24.32 4.17 -19.82
N GLY A 302 -23.54 5.26 -19.81
CA GLY A 302 -23.99 6.56 -20.33
C GLY A 302 -23.93 6.58 -21.85
N GLY A 303 -25.00 6.16 -22.51
CA GLY A 303 -25.17 6.29 -23.96
C GLY A 303 -26.54 6.87 -24.27
N ASN A 304 -26.61 7.89 -25.13
CA ASN A 304 -27.87 8.44 -25.59
C ASN A 304 -28.60 7.38 -26.44
N PRO A 305 -29.80 6.90 -26.04
CA PRO A 305 -30.53 5.87 -26.77
C PRO A 305 -30.93 6.29 -28.20
N ASP A 306 -30.95 7.58 -28.50
CA ASP A 306 -31.34 8.10 -29.82
C ASP A 306 -30.16 8.27 -30.79
N ASN A 307 -28.93 8.08 -30.32
CA ASN A 307 -27.74 8.18 -31.14
C ASN A 307 -27.24 6.78 -31.47
N GLY A 308 -27.41 6.33 -32.73
CA GLY A 308 -26.98 5.02 -33.23
C GLY A 308 -25.48 4.72 -33.17
N TYR A 309 -24.73 5.53 -32.43
CA TYR A 309 -23.32 5.37 -32.10
C TYR A 309 -23.20 5.05 -30.61
N SER A 310 -23.58 3.84 -30.22
CA SER A 310 -23.01 3.26 -29.01
C SER A 310 -21.55 2.94 -29.32
N GLY A 311 -20.65 3.88 -29.05
CA GLY A 311 -19.21 3.61 -29.11
C GLY A 311 -18.92 2.35 -28.29
N GLN A 312 -18.05 1.48 -28.80
CA GLN A 312 -17.47 0.41 -27.99
C GLN A 312 -17.04 1.04 -26.65
N GLN A 313 -17.45 0.46 -25.53
CA GLN A 313 -16.99 0.92 -24.23
C GLN A 313 -15.49 0.63 -24.12
N MET A 314 -14.67 1.55 -24.63
CA MET A 314 -13.32 1.71 -24.16
C MET A 314 -13.47 2.20 -22.73
N ALA A 315 -13.40 1.29 -21.75
CA ALA A 315 -13.15 1.73 -20.38
C ALA A 315 -11.81 2.47 -20.45
N PRO A 316 -11.78 3.80 -20.25
CA PRO A 316 -10.52 4.53 -20.31
C PRO A 316 -9.63 3.89 -19.25
N ASN A 317 -8.45 3.43 -19.63
CA ASN A 317 -7.48 2.95 -18.66
C ASN A 317 -6.93 4.17 -17.91
N MET A 318 -7.64 4.59 -16.86
CA MET A 318 -7.47 5.90 -16.22
C MET A 318 -6.07 6.10 -15.57
N GLY A 319 -5.27 5.04 -15.42
CA GLY A 319 -3.91 5.08 -14.84
C GLY A 319 -2.88 4.24 -15.58
N GLY A 320 -3.15 3.87 -16.85
CA GLY A 320 -2.30 2.97 -17.63
C GLY A 320 -2.06 1.59 -17.00
N THR A 321 -1.37 0.72 -17.74
CA THR A 321 -1.08 -0.66 -17.33
C THR A 321 0.41 -0.91 -17.24
N ILE A 322 0.81 -1.78 -16.32
CA ILE A 322 2.18 -2.31 -16.31
C ILE A 322 2.28 -3.37 -17.41
N GLN A 323 3.10 -3.10 -18.42
CA GLN A 323 3.25 -3.98 -19.58
C GLN A 323 4.14 -5.19 -19.26
N TRP A 324 5.24 -4.96 -18.56
CA TRP A 324 6.13 -6.02 -18.10
C TRP A 324 6.88 -5.63 -16.83
N ILE A 325 7.34 -6.66 -16.13
CA ILE A 325 8.20 -6.56 -14.96
C ILE A 325 9.37 -7.52 -15.16
N GLN A 326 10.58 -6.99 -15.09
CA GLN A 326 11.81 -7.78 -15.20
C GLN A 326 12.58 -7.69 -13.89
N ARG A 327 12.87 -8.83 -13.27
CA ARG A 327 13.78 -8.88 -12.12
C ARG A 327 15.23 -8.74 -12.58
N LEU A 328 15.97 -7.82 -11.98
CA LEU A 328 17.40 -7.62 -12.23
C LEU A 328 18.21 -8.55 -11.31
N ARG A 329 19.31 -9.10 -11.85
CA ARG A 329 20.21 -9.99 -11.10
C ARG A 329 21.22 -9.23 -10.24
N HIS A 330 21.54 -8.02 -10.64
CA HIS A 330 22.55 -7.17 -10.00
C HIS A 330 21.94 -5.83 -9.64
N GLU A 331 22.58 -5.17 -8.67
CA GLU A 331 22.25 -3.80 -8.29
C GLU A 331 22.42 -2.88 -9.51
N PRO A 332 21.40 -2.10 -9.90
CA PRO A 332 21.50 -1.15 -11.00
C PRO A 332 22.43 0.02 -10.62
N ASP A 333 22.98 0.71 -11.62
CA ASP A 333 23.91 1.82 -11.38
C ASP A 333 23.22 3.02 -10.71
N VAL A 334 21.97 3.27 -11.07
CA VAL A 334 21.13 4.35 -10.56
C VAL A 334 19.84 3.77 -9.98
N TRP A 335 19.65 3.91 -8.67
CA TRP A 335 18.43 3.55 -7.94
C TRP A 335 18.34 4.23 -6.59
#